data_AF-A0A9D4A852-F1
#
_entry.id   AF-A0A9D4A852-F1
#
_cell.length_a   1.000
_cell.length_b   1.000
_cell.length_c   1.000
_cell.angle_alpha   90.00
_cell.angle_beta   90.00
_cell.angle_gamma   90.00
#
_symmetry.space_group_name_H-M   'P 1'
#
loop_
_entity.id
_entity.type
_entity.pdbx_description
1 polymer ?
#
loop_
_entity_poly.entity_id
_entity_poly.type
_entity_poly.pdbx_seq_one_letter_code
_entity_poly.pdbx_strand_id
1 'polypeptide(L)'
;MDLVVMENLFFRRSISRVYDLKGSARSRYNPDTSGRNKVLLDMNLLETLRTEPIFLGSKAKRILERAIWNDTSFLASIVVMDYSLLVGVDEEHKELVLGIIDFMRQYTWDKHLETWVKASGILGGPKNASPTVISPKQYKKRFQKAMTTYFLTVPDQWTL
;
A
#
# COMPACT_ATOMS: atom_id res chain seq x y z
N MET A 1 -17.67 -13.43 -21.09
CA MET A 1 -16.55 -12.52 -20.76
C MET A 1 -17.07 -11.64 -19.65
N ASP A 2 -16.42 -11.69 -18.49
CA ASP A 2 -16.88 -10.94 -17.33
C ASP A 2 -16.05 -9.66 -17.22
N LEU A 3 -16.72 -8.53 -17.02
CA LEU A 3 -16.11 -7.20 -16.95
C LEU A 3 -16.61 -6.49 -15.69
N VAL A 4 -15.72 -5.72 -15.07
CA VAL A 4 -16.04 -4.81 -13.96
C VAL A 4 -15.68 -3.41 -14.40
N VAL A 5 -16.65 -2.49 -14.32
CA VAL A 5 -16.45 -1.07 -14.60
C VAL A 5 -16.33 -0.34 -13.26
N MET A 6 -15.31 0.49 -13.13
CA MET A 6 -15.04 1.25 -11.91
C MET A 6 -14.47 2.63 -12.23
N GLU A 7 -14.42 3.50 -11.22
CA GLU A 7 -13.86 4.84 -11.34
C GLU A 7 -12.39 4.80 -11.78
N ASN A 8 -12.01 5.71 -12.67
CA ASN A 8 -10.61 5.98 -12.97
C ASN A 8 -10.07 7.03 -11.99
N LEU A 9 -9.28 6.58 -11.03
CA LEU A 9 -8.71 7.39 -9.96
C LEU A 9 -7.97 8.64 -10.46
N PHE A 10 -7.33 8.58 -11.64
CA PHE A 10 -6.52 9.68 -12.18
C PHE A 10 -7.20 10.44 -13.31
N PHE A 11 -8.52 10.30 -13.47
CA PHE A 11 -9.25 11.00 -14.52
C PHE A 11 -9.09 12.52 -14.41
N ARG A 12 -8.67 13.15 -15.51
CA ARG A 12 -8.39 14.61 -15.61
C ARG A 12 -7.35 15.13 -14.61
N ARG A 13 -6.40 14.28 -14.19
CA ARG A 13 -5.27 14.67 -13.35
C ARG A 13 -3.96 14.63 -14.13
N SER A 14 -3.04 15.53 -13.80
CA SER A 14 -1.70 15.60 -14.40
C SER A 14 -0.71 14.89 -13.49
N ILE A 15 -0.69 13.56 -13.54
CA ILE A 15 0.09 12.75 -12.61
C ILE A 15 1.54 12.66 -13.06
N SER A 16 2.46 13.24 -12.29
CA SER A 16 3.91 13.22 -12.56
C SER A 16 4.56 11.89 -12.13
N ARG A 17 4.08 11.31 -11.03
CA ARG A 17 4.60 10.08 -10.43
C ARG A 17 3.47 9.20 -9.93
N VAL A 18 3.56 7.89 -10.19
CA VAL A 18 2.61 6.90 -9.69
C VAL A 18 3.34 5.90 -8.80
N TYR A 19 2.80 5.65 -7.60
CA TYR A 19 3.25 4.58 -6.73
C TYR A 19 2.14 3.55 -6.49
N ASP A 20 2.48 2.28 -6.57
CA ASP A 20 1.70 1.18 -6.00
C ASP A 20 2.39 0.78 -4.70
N LEU A 21 1.67 0.84 -3.57
CA LEU A 21 2.26 0.62 -2.24
C LEU A 21 1.55 -0.51 -1.49
N LYS A 22 2.30 -1.51 -1.01
CA LYS A 22 1.76 -2.67 -0.27
C LYS A 22 2.18 -2.71 1.20
N GLY A 23 3.04 -1.78 1.61
CA GLY A 23 3.67 -1.75 2.92
C GLY A 23 4.64 -2.90 3.13
N SER A 24 5.34 -3.35 2.08
CA SER A 24 6.34 -4.42 2.16
C SER A 24 7.64 -4.04 1.45
N ALA A 25 8.73 -4.67 1.86
CA ALA A 25 10.07 -4.37 1.38
C ALA A 25 10.55 -5.31 0.26
N ARG A 26 10.19 -6.59 0.36
CA ARG A 26 10.70 -7.64 -0.52
C ARG A 26 10.03 -7.58 -1.89
N SER A 27 10.83 -7.54 -2.96
CA SER A 27 10.34 -7.43 -4.34
C SER A 27 9.47 -6.20 -4.58
N ARG A 28 9.76 -5.10 -3.87
CA ARG A 28 9.02 -3.83 -3.94
C ARG A 28 9.90 -2.68 -4.41
N TYR A 29 10.75 -2.96 -5.39
CA TYR A 29 11.57 -1.97 -6.09
C TYR A 29 11.40 -2.16 -7.60
N ASN A 30 11.17 -1.05 -8.31
CA ASN A 30 11.19 -1.02 -9.75
C ASN A 30 12.50 -0.35 -10.21
N PRO A 31 13.44 -1.09 -10.83
CA PRO A 31 14.73 -0.54 -11.28
C PRO A 31 14.61 0.23 -12.61
N ASP A 32 13.53 0.02 -13.36
CA ASP A 32 13.31 0.69 -14.64
C ASP A 32 12.56 2.00 -14.40
N THR A 33 13.32 3.04 -14.11
CA THR A 33 12.85 4.42 -13.94
C THR A 33 12.86 5.20 -15.26
N SER A 34 13.32 4.61 -16.36
CA SER A 34 13.40 5.23 -17.69
C SER A 34 12.13 5.00 -18.51
N GLY A 35 11.16 5.93 -18.43
CA GLY A 35 10.01 5.93 -19.34
C GLY A 35 8.81 6.74 -18.86
N ARG A 36 7.94 7.16 -19.80
CA ARG A 36 6.62 7.73 -19.50
C ARG A 36 5.68 6.59 -19.08
N ASN A 37 4.99 6.72 -17.94
CA ASN A 37 4.01 5.76 -17.37
C ASN A 37 4.56 4.59 -16.52
N LYS A 38 5.68 4.76 -15.81
CA LYS A 38 6.15 3.74 -14.86
C LYS A 38 5.45 3.86 -13.51
N VAL A 39 5.07 2.71 -12.96
CA VAL A 39 4.55 2.57 -11.59
C VAL A 39 5.72 2.22 -10.68
N LEU A 40 5.97 3.07 -9.70
CA LEU A 40 7.00 2.93 -8.68
C LEU A 40 6.45 2.16 -7.48
N LEU A 41 7.32 1.54 -6.68
CA LEU A 41 6.92 0.70 -5.56
C LEU A 41 7.41 1.27 -4.22
N ASP A 42 7.16 0.56 -3.12
CA ASP A 42 7.46 1.00 -1.74
C ASP A 42 8.92 1.45 -1.56
N MET A 43 9.89 0.72 -2.12
CA MET A 43 11.30 1.07 -1.98
C MET A 43 11.68 2.30 -2.80
N ASN A 44 11.09 2.47 -3.99
CA ASN A 44 11.28 3.69 -4.77
C ASN A 44 10.75 4.91 -4.01
N LEU A 45 9.57 4.80 -3.39
CA LEU A 45 9.02 5.89 -2.56
C LEU A 45 9.95 6.22 -1.40
N LEU A 46 10.43 5.21 -0.67
CA LEU A 46 11.33 5.42 0.47
C LEU A 46 12.64 6.09 0.07
N GLU A 47 13.17 5.79 -1.13
CA GLU A 47 14.32 6.51 -1.69
C GLU A 47 13.97 7.95 -2.01
N THR A 48 12.85 8.19 -2.70
CA THR A 48 12.37 9.54 -3.01
C THR A 48 12.18 10.37 -1.75
N LEU A 49 11.59 9.84 -0.68
CA LEU A 49 11.35 10.58 0.56
C LEU A 49 12.63 11.03 1.28
N ARG A 50 13.80 10.44 0.97
CA ARG A 50 15.08 10.89 1.52
C ARG A 50 15.61 12.15 0.85
N THR A 51 15.26 12.38 -0.42
CA THR A 51 15.75 13.50 -1.22
C THR A 51 14.68 14.56 -1.46
N GLU A 52 13.43 14.12 -1.62
CA GLU A 52 12.24 14.91 -1.94
C GLU A 52 11.06 14.45 -1.06
N PRO A 53 11.03 14.83 0.23
CA PRO A 53 9.98 14.41 1.13
C PRO A 53 8.62 14.99 0.71
N ILE A 54 7.59 14.14 0.76
CA ILE A 54 6.19 14.54 0.57
C ILE A 54 5.56 14.71 1.94
N PHE A 55 5.10 15.93 2.21
CA PHE A 55 4.49 16.28 3.49
C PHE A 55 2.99 16.49 3.34
N LEU A 56 2.24 16.00 4.32
CA LEU A 56 0.82 16.27 4.51
C LEU A 56 0.62 17.26 5.65
N GLY A 57 -0.39 18.13 5.53
CA GLY A 57 -0.90 18.86 6.68
C GLY A 57 -1.60 17.92 7.67
N SER A 58 -1.63 18.28 8.96
CA SER A 58 -2.16 17.42 10.03
C SER A 58 -3.58 16.93 9.76
N LYS A 59 -4.44 17.81 9.22
CA LYS A 59 -5.83 17.46 8.85
C LYS A 59 -5.86 16.39 7.75
N ALA A 60 -5.07 16.57 6.68
CA ALA A 60 -5.02 15.64 5.56
C ALA A 60 -4.47 14.27 6.00
N LYS A 61 -3.40 14.26 6.80
CA LYS A 61 -2.86 13.04 7.41
C LYS A 61 -3.92 12.27 8.19
N ARG A 62 -4.64 12.95 9.09
CA ARG A 62 -5.67 12.31 9.92
C ARG A 62 -6.82 11.72 9.09
N ILE A 63 -7.22 12.41 8.02
CA ILE A 63 -8.24 11.91 7.10
C ILE A 63 -7.73 10.65 6.38
N LEU A 64 -6.51 10.70 5.85
CA LEU A 64 -5.88 9.56 5.18
C LEU A 64 -5.77 8.33 6.09
N GLU A 65 -5.27 8.51 7.31
CA GLU A 65 -5.12 7.40 8.26
C GLU A 65 -6.46 6.80 8.66
N ARG A 66 -7.49 7.64 8.86
CA ARG A 66 -8.84 7.15 9.18
C ARG A 66 -9.45 6.37 8.03
N ALA A 67 -9.32 6.87 6.79
CA ALA A 67 -9.80 6.19 5.59
C ALA A 67 -9.12 4.83 5.43
N ILE A 68 -7.79 4.80 5.46
CA ILE A 68 -7.00 3.56 5.40
C ILE A 68 -7.40 2.61 6.52
N TRP A 69 -7.57 3.09 7.75
CA TRP A 69 -7.93 2.24 8.87
C TRP A 69 -9.29 1.55 8.68
N ASN A 70 -10.28 2.32 8.25
CA ASN A 70 -11.65 1.84 8.04
C ASN A 70 -11.70 0.83 6.88
N ASP A 71 -11.17 1.21 5.71
CA ASP A 71 -11.26 0.40 4.50
C ASP A 71 -10.50 -0.91 4.68
N THR A 72 -9.28 -0.85 5.20
CA THR A 72 -8.48 -2.07 5.41
C THR A 72 -9.04 -2.95 6.55
N SER A 73 -9.80 -2.38 7.48
CA SER A 73 -10.53 -3.17 8.48
C SER A 73 -11.70 -3.91 7.85
N PHE A 74 -12.42 -3.28 6.92
CA PHE A 74 -13.44 -3.93 6.12
C PHE A 74 -12.83 -5.04 5.24
N LEU A 75 -11.78 -4.75 4.46
CA LEU A 75 -11.11 -5.76 3.61
C LEU A 75 -10.64 -6.97 4.40
N ALA A 76 -10.06 -6.76 5.59
CA ALA A 76 -9.67 -7.86 6.46
C ALA A 76 -10.85 -8.70 6.97
N SER A 77 -12.02 -8.09 7.21
CA SER A 77 -13.23 -8.81 7.64
C SER A 77 -13.82 -9.71 6.55
N ILE A 78 -13.58 -9.39 5.27
CA ILE A 78 -13.99 -10.21 4.12
C ILE A 78 -12.82 -11.00 3.52
N VAL A 79 -11.74 -11.18 4.30
CA VAL A 79 -10.58 -12.03 3.94
C VAL A 79 -9.88 -11.58 2.64
N VAL A 80 -9.98 -10.29 2.30
CA VAL A 80 -9.26 -9.69 1.16
C VAL A 80 -7.87 -9.26 1.60
N MET A 81 -6.90 -9.48 0.73
CA MET A 81 -5.49 -9.13 0.92
C MET A 81 -4.84 -8.78 -0.41
N ASP A 82 -3.53 -8.51 -0.39
CA ASP A 82 -2.70 -8.20 -1.56
C ASP A 82 -3.14 -6.97 -2.35
N TYR A 83 -4.06 -6.20 -1.78
CA TYR A 83 -4.43 -4.86 -2.22
C TYR A 83 -3.27 -3.87 -2.04
N SER A 84 -3.23 -2.86 -2.90
CA SER A 84 -2.25 -1.77 -2.85
C SER A 84 -2.95 -0.44 -2.59
N LEU A 85 -2.22 0.53 -2.02
CA LEU A 85 -2.58 1.94 -2.16
C LEU A 85 -1.95 2.45 -3.45
N LEU A 86 -2.77 2.81 -4.43
CA LEU A 86 -2.35 3.54 -5.62
C LEU A 86 -2.26 5.03 -5.28
N VAL A 87 -1.13 5.63 -5.62
CA VAL A 87 -0.79 7.03 -5.29
C VAL A 87 -0.34 7.75 -6.54
N GLY A 88 -1.08 8.79 -6.93
CA GLY A 88 -0.66 9.74 -7.95
C GLY A 88 -0.19 11.04 -7.30
N VAL A 89 0.97 11.53 -7.72
CA VAL A 89 1.47 12.86 -7.37
C VAL A 89 1.07 13.83 -8.49
N ASP A 90 0.21 14.79 -8.18
CA ASP A 90 -0.17 15.88 -9.08
C ASP A 90 0.63 17.14 -8.68
N GLU A 91 1.73 17.38 -9.37
CA GLU A 91 2.64 18.50 -9.06
C GLU A 91 2.09 19.86 -9.49
N GLU A 92 1.13 19.88 -10.42
CA GLU A 92 0.46 21.09 -10.90
C GLU A 92 -0.50 21.61 -9.82
N HIS A 93 -1.34 20.73 -9.28
CA HIS A 93 -2.32 21.08 -8.25
C HIS A 93 -1.76 20.99 -6.82
N LYS A 94 -0.55 20.43 -6.64
CA LYS A 94 0.06 20.12 -5.33
C LYS A 94 -0.81 19.18 -4.49
N GLU A 95 -1.35 18.15 -5.14
CA GLU A 95 -2.24 17.17 -4.52
C GLU A 95 -1.69 15.75 -4.62
N LEU A 96 -2.05 14.91 -3.64
CA LEU A 96 -1.95 13.47 -3.76
C LEU A 96 -3.32 12.89 -4.07
N VAL A 97 -3.39 12.06 -5.11
CA VAL A 97 -4.59 11.33 -5.50
C VAL A 97 -4.41 9.87 -5.10
N LEU A 98 -5.28 9.34 -4.26
CA LEU A 98 -5.05 8.09 -3.52
C LEU A 98 -6.26 7.16 -3.62
N GLY A 99 -6.05 5.86 -3.79
CA GLY A 99 -7.13 4.87 -3.77
C GLY A 99 -6.61 3.46 -3.52
N ILE A 100 -7.38 2.63 -2.81
CA ILE A 100 -7.05 1.21 -2.65
C ILE A 100 -7.46 0.47 -3.93
N ILE A 101 -6.56 -0.34 -4.50
CA ILE A 101 -6.77 -1.13 -5.72
C ILE A 101 -6.54 -2.63 -5.46
N ASP A 102 -6.82 -3.48 -6.45
CA ASP A 102 -6.62 -4.94 -6.42
C ASP A 102 -7.36 -5.68 -5.29
N PHE A 103 -8.48 -5.12 -4.83
CA PHE A 103 -9.27 -5.66 -3.71
C PHE A 103 -10.40 -6.63 -4.14
N MET A 104 -10.65 -6.80 -5.44
CA MET A 104 -11.76 -7.61 -5.95
C MET A 104 -11.57 -9.12 -5.74
N ARG A 105 -10.33 -9.56 -5.51
CA ARG A 105 -10.03 -10.97 -5.28
C ARG A 105 -10.03 -11.27 -3.79
N GLN A 106 -11.02 -12.04 -3.33
CA GLN A 106 -10.92 -12.70 -2.03
C GLN A 106 -9.74 -13.65 -2.06
N TYR A 107 -8.89 -13.56 -1.03
CA TYR A 107 -7.83 -14.53 -0.89
C TYR A 107 -8.49 -15.82 -0.38
N THR A 108 -8.66 -16.81 -1.26
CA THR A 108 -9.07 -18.17 -0.88
C THR A 108 -7.89 -18.82 -0.16
N TRP A 109 -7.73 -18.43 1.11
CA TRP A 109 -6.66 -18.88 2.00
C TRP A 109 -6.69 -20.37 2.20
N ASP A 110 -7.87 -20.94 2.11
CA ASP A 110 -8.21 -22.34 2.29
C ASP A 110 -7.27 -23.26 1.48
N LYS A 111 -6.94 -22.90 0.22
CA LYS A 111 -6.05 -23.71 -0.63
C LYS A 111 -4.55 -23.57 -0.32
N HIS A 112 -4.10 -22.42 0.19
CA HIS A 112 -2.68 -22.19 0.49
C HIS A 112 -2.33 -22.33 1.96
N LEU A 113 -3.28 -22.19 2.88
CA LEU A 113 -3.14 -22.51 4.30
C LEU A 113 -2.92 -24.02 4.46
N GLU A 114 -3.59 -24.85 3.66
CA GLU A 114 -3.30 -26.29 3.61
C GLU A 114 -1.86 -26.56 3.15
N THR A 115 -1.37 -25.79 2.18
CA THR A 115 0.02 -25.87 1.68
C THR A 115 1.02 -25.33 2.71
N TRP A 116 0.65 -24.29 3.46
CA TRP A 116 1.48 -23.65 4.47
C TRP A 116 1.53 -24.44 5.77
N VAL A 117 0.45 -25.06 6.22
CA VAL A 117 0.47 -26.00 7.36
C VAL A 117 1.35 -27.20 7.01
N LYS A 118 1.36 -27.64 5.74
CA LYS A 118 2.29 -28.67 5.23
C LYS A 118 3.74 -28.18 5.13
N ALA A 119 3.98 -26.89 4.82
CA ALA A 119 5.31 -26.33 4.58
C ALA A 119 5.97 -25.58 5.77
N SER A 120 5.19 -25.07 6.74
CA SER A 120 5.66 -24.27 7.89
C SER A 120 6.31 -25.12 8.98
N GLY A 121 6.26 -26.44 8.83
CA GLY A 121 7.06 -27.33 9.63
C GLY A 121 6.57 -27.53 11.07
N ILE A 122 5.52 -28.35 11.22
CA ILE A 122 5.61 -29.48 12.19
C ILE A 122 6.90 -30.32 11.92
N LEU A 123 7.56 -30.10 10.77
CA LEU A 123 8.85 -30.59 10.26
C LEU A 123 10.06 -29.59 10.24
N GLY A 124 10.06 -28.46 10.95
CA GLY A 124 11.31 -27.71 11.25
C GLY A 124 11.92 -26.79 10.18
N GLY A 125 11.30 -25.64 9.90
CA GLY A 125 11.89 -24.55 9.08
C GLY A 125 12.70 -23.50 9.88
N PRO A 126 13.49 -22.63 9.22
CA PRO A 126 14.44 -21.70 9.87
C PRO A 126 13.76 -20.64 10.75
N LYS A 127 14.28 -20.44 11.97
CA LYS A 127 13.64 -19.68 13.08
C LYS A 127 13.55 -18.15 12.90
N ASN A 128 14.17 -17.55 11.88
CA ASN A 128 14.38 -16.08 11.81
C ASN A 128 13.77 -15.35 10.59
N ALA A 129 12.98 -16.03 9.76
CA ALA A 129 12.29 -15.36 8.66
C ALA A 129 10.79 -15.27 8.97
N SER A 130 10.24 -14.06 9.04
CA SER A 130 8.80 -13.87 9.13
C SER A 130 8.13 -14.62 7.98
N PRO A 131 7.07 -15.40 8.23
CA PRO A 131 6.45 -16.21 7.20
C PRO A 131 6.07 -15.36 5.98
N THR A 132 6.41 -15.85 4.77
CA THR A 132 6.19 -15.11 3.51
C THR A 132 4.69 -14.85 3.26
N VAL A 133 3.85 -15.61 3.94
CA VAL A 133 2.41 -15.65 3.80
C VAL A 133 1.82 -15.29 5.17
N ILE A 134 1.14 -14.14 5.23
CA ILE A 134 0.66 -13.52 6.48
C ILE A 134 -0.85 -13.44 6.48
N SER A 135 -1.51 -13.72 7.60
CA SER A 135 -2.99 -13.62 7.69
C SER A 135 -3.53 -12.24 7.26
N PRO A 136 -4.80 -12.12 6.83
CA PRO A 136 -5.41 -10.82 6.47
C PRO A 136 -5.26 -9.76 7.57
N LYS A 137 -5.38 -10.17 8.84
CA LYS A 137 -5.19 -9.30 10.00
C LYS A 137 -3.74 -8.79 10.11
N GLN A 138 -2.75 -9.62 9.81
CA GLN A 138 -1.34 -9.22 9.77
C GLN A 138 -1.03 -8.35 8.56
N TYR A 139 -1.57 -8.67 7.38
CA TYR A 139 -1.46 -7.84 6.18
C TYR A 139 -1.97 -6.43 6.44
N LYS A 140 -3.18 -6.31 6.99
CA LYS A 140 -3.78 -5.05 7.41
C LYS A 140 -2.85 -4.24 8.32
N LYS A 141 -2.39 -4.84 9.42
CA LYS A 141 -1.53 -4.15 10.40
C LYS A 141 -0.24 -3.64 9.76
N ARG A 142 0.39 -4.46 8.91
CA ARG A 142 1.61 -4.09 8.18
C ARG A 142 1.35 -2.92 7.23
N PHE A 143 0.28 -3.02 6.43
CA PHE A 143 -0.12 -2.00 5.47
C PHE A 143 -0.41 -0.66 6.16
N GLN A 144 -1.23 -0.67 7.21
CA GLN A 144 -1.57 0.52 7.99
C GLN A 144 -0.32 1.18 8.57
N LYS A 145 0.57 0.40 9.21
CA LYS A 145 1.82 0.92 9.77
C LYS A 145 2.69 1.56 8.70
N ALA A 146 2.82 0.93 7.54
CA ALA A 146 3.62 1.45 6.44
C ALA A 146 3.06 2.79 5.92
N MET A 147 1.75 2.88 5.66
CA MET A 147 1.15 4.14 5.19
C MET A 147 1.24 5.26 6.24
N THR A 148 1.14 4.93 7.53
CA THR A 148 1.42 5.90 8.59
C THR A 148 2.87 6.42 8.51
N THR A 149 3.84 5.56 8.22
CA THR A 149 5.25 5.96 8.10
C THR A 149 5.60 6.67 6.80
N TYR A 150 4.99 6.28 5.67
CA TYR A 150 5.34 6.81 4.35
C TYR A 150 4.87 8.25 4.13
N PHE A 151 3.72 8.64 4.68
CA PHE A 151 3.19 9.99 4.52
C PHE A 151 3.50 10.84 5.76
N LEU A 152 4.55 11.66 5.70
CA LEU A 152 5.00 12.47 6.84
C LEU A 152 4.08 13.67 7.06
N THR A 153 3.97 14.12 8.30
CA THR A 153 3.20 15.32 8.68
C THR A 153 4.16 16.45 8.99
N VAL A 154 3.87 17.67 8.52
CA VAL A 154 4.54 18.88 9.02
C VAL A 154 3.82 19.36 10.27
N PRO A 155 4.51 19.67 11.36
CA PRO A 155 3.89 20.29 12.54
C PRO A 155 3.20 21.60 12.15
N ASP A 156 1.93 21.76 12.52
CA ASP A 156 1.23 23.02 12.28
C ASP A 156 1.78 24.10 13.24
N GLN A 157 1.97 25.33 12.73
CA GLN A 157 2.53 26.49 13.45
C GLN A 157 1.74 26.93 14.70
N TRP A 158 0.63 26.27 15.02
CA TRP A 158 -0.28 26.59 16.12
C TRP A 158 -0.30 25.54 17.24
N THR A 159 0.69 24.66 17.31
CA THR A 159 0.80 23.61 18.35
C THR A 159 2.04 23.72 19.24
N LEU A 160 2.57 24.93 19.41
CA LEU A 160 3.52 25.28 20.48
C LEU A 160 2.82 26.11 21.55
#